data_AF-A0A538FYZ3-F1
#
_entry.id   AF-A0A538FYZ3-F1
#
_cell.length_a   1.000
_cell.length_b   1.000
_cell.length_c   1.000
_cell.angle_alpha   90.00
_cell.angle_beta   90.00
_cell.angle_gamma   90.00
#
_symmetry.space_group_name_H-M   'P 1'
#
loop_
_entity.id
_entity.type
_entity.pdbx_description
1 polymer ?
#
loop_
_entity_poly.entity_id
_entity_poly.type
_entity_poly.pdbx_seq_one_letter_code
_entity_poly.pdbx_strand_id
1 'polypeptide(L)'
;SLPLRYAGYSTCFRREAGAAGKDTRGMFRVHQFDKVEMFVYCRPEDSWDEHERLLMIEEELVQTVGLPYRVVDVAAGDLGAPAARKYDVEAWFPSQERYREITSCSNTTDFQARRLQIRFRPNGGPQPVHTLNGTAATDRWLLAVLENFQREDGSVEVPASLQEHGAPAEIRPT
;
A
#
# COMPACT_ATOMS: atom_id res chain seq x y z
N SER A 1 -0.65 3.31 -25.25
CA SER A 1 -1.63 2.19 -25.27
C SER A 1 -1.99 1.83 -23.84
N LEU A 2 -3.21 1.34 -23.58
CA LEU A 2 -3.60 0.82 -22.26
C LEU A 2 -3.10 -0.63 -22.09
N PRO A 3 -2.80 -1.08 -20.86
CA PRO A 3 -2.87 -0.31 -19.60
C PRO A 3 -1.72 0.69 -19.43
N LEU A 4 -2.00 1.82 -18.79
CA LEU A 4 -1.00 2.78 -18.31
C LEU A 4 -0.75 2.51 -16.83
N ARG A 5 0.49 2.16 -16.47
CA ARG A 5 0.89 1.85 -15.11
C ARG A 5 1.90 2.91 -14.64
N TYR A 6 1.61 3.53 -13.51
CA TYR A 6 2.43 4.56 -12.91
C TYR A 6 2.85 4.15 -11.50
N ALA A 7 4.06 4.55 -11.11
CA ALA A 7 4.53 4.55 -9.74
C ALA A 7 4.92 5.98 -9.37
N GLY A 8 4.32 6.55 -8.33
CA GLY A 8 4.55 7.91 -7.90
C GLY A 8 5.01 7.96 -6.44
N TYR A 9 6.12 8.65 -6.20
CA TYR A 9 6.58 8.98 -4.85
C TYR A 9 6.06 10.37 -4.45
N SER A 10 5.54 10.50 -3.23
CA SER A 10 5.18 11.80 -2.69
C SER A 10 5.10 11.80 -1.16
N THR A 11 5.33 12.98 -0.58
CA THR A 11 4.96 13.26 0.79
C THR A 11 3.45 13.47 0.90
N CYS A 12 2.82 12.67 1.75
CA CYS A 12 1.38 12.65 2.00
C CYS A 12 1.04 13.43 3.26
N PHE A 13 -0.07 14.18 3.23
CA PHE A 13 -0.57 14.94 4.36
C PHE A 13 -1.98 14.48 4.74
N ARG A 14 -2.21 14.15 6.01
CA ARG A 14 -3.54 13.78 6.55
C ARG A 14 -3.87 14.56 7.81
N ARG A 15 -5.11 15.07 7.87
CA ARG A 15 -5.60 15.79 9.07
C ARG A 15 -5.80 14.89 10.28
N GLU A 16 -5.94 13.57 10.07
CA GLU A 16 -6.24 12.57 11.11
C GLU A 16 -7.45 12.94 12.00
N ALA A 17 -8.39 13.71 11.45
CA ALA A 17 -9.63 14.09 12.13
C ALA A 17 -10.51 12.85 12.35
N GLY A 18 -11.01 12.66 13.57
CA GLY A 18 -11.81 11.49 13.94
C GLY A 18 -11.00 10.32 14.53
N ALA A 19 -9.68 10.46 14.68
CA ALA A 19 -8.81 9.43 15.27
C ALA A 19 -8.57 9.60 16.79
N ALA A 20 -9.37 10.41 17.49
CA ALA A 20 -9.14 10.73 18.90
C ALA A 20 -8.96 9.46 19.75
N GLY A 21 -7.80 9.34 20.41
CA GLY A 21 -7.46 8.22 21.28
C GLY A 21 -6.92 6.96 20.60
N LYS A 22 -6.81 6.91 19.26
CA LYS A 22 -6.24 5.75 18.53
C LYS A 22 -4.82 6.05 18.03
N ASP A 23 -3.90 5.09 18.25
CA ASP A 23 -2.51 5.14 17.77
C ASP A 23 -1.80 6.47 18.08
N THR A 24 -1.96 7.01 19.30
CA THR A 24 -1.49 8.35 19.70
C THR A 24 0.01 8.44 20.00
N ARG A 25 0.75 7.32 19.90
CA ARG A 25 2.19 7.23 20.15
C ARG A 25 2.88 6.49 19.00
N GLY A 26 4.13 6.87 18.74
CA GLY A 26 4.94 6.31 17.65
C GLY A 26 4.65 6.95 16.29
N MET A 27 5.03 6.25 15.22
CA MET A 27 4.94 6.74 13.84
C MET A 27 3.79 6.08 13.05
N PHE A 28 2.95 5.28 13.69
CA PHE A 28 1.93 4.48 12.99
C PHE A 28 0.84 5.36 12.36
N ARG A 29 0.48 6.46 13.05
CA ARG A 29 -0.48 7.46 12.59
C ARG A 29 0.12 8.85 12.79
N VAL A 30 0.43 9.50 11.68
CA VAL A 30 1.11 10.81 11.64
C VAL A 30 0.47 11.71 10.61
N HIS A 31 0.62 13.03 10.78
CA HIS A 31 0.08 14.01 9.84
C HIS A 31 0.82 14.05 8.50
N GLN A 32 2.09 13.65 8.49
CA GLN A 32 2.95 13.66 7.34
C GLN A 32 3.69 12.32 7.27
N PHE A 33 3.70 11.70 6.09
CA PHE A 33 4.45 10.47 5.82
C PHE A 33 4.76 10.39 4.33
N ASP A 34 5.81 9.67 3.95
CA ASP A 34 6.14 9.40 2.56
C ASP A 34 5.48 8.12 2.06
N LYS A 35 5.15 8.11 0.76
CA LYS A 35 4.46 6.98 0.11
C LYS A 35 4.89 6.83 -1.34
N VAL A 36 5.08 5.58 -1.74
CA VAL A 36 5.10 5.16 -3.14
C VAL A 36 3.74 4.56 -3.49
N GLU A 37 3.00 5.21 -4.38
CA GLU A 37 1.69 4.77 -4.87
C GLU A 37 1.82 4.19 -6.28
N MET A 38 1.19 3.05 -6.50
CA MET A 38 0.92 2.48 -7.82
C MET A 38 -0.45 2.96 -8.31
N PHE A 39 -0.54 3.34 -9.58
CA PHE A 39 -1.80 3.71 -10.20
C PHE A 39 -1.92 3.13 -11.60
N VAL A 40 -3.09 2.59 -11.93
CA VAL A 40 -3.36 1.97 -13.22
C VAL A 40 -4.58 2.60 -13.87
N TYR A 41 -4.43 2.97 -15.14
CA TYR A 41 -5.54 3.16 -16.07
C TYR A 41 -5.58 1.97 -17.01
N CYS A 42 -6.67 1.21 -17.03
CA CYS A 42 -6.81 0.03 -17.89
C CYS A 42 -8.14 0.02 -18.62
N ARG A 43 -8.30 -0.94 -19.52
CA ARG A 43 -9.62 -1.21 -20.10
C ARG A 43 -10.50 -1.90 -19.06
N PRO A 44 -11.84 -1.78 -19.15
CA PRO A 44 -12.75 -2.46 -18.23
C PRO A 44 -12.49 -3.96 -18.10
N GLU A 45 -12.25 -4.63 -19.23
CA GLU A 45 -12.00 -6.08 -19.30
C GLU A 45 -10.72 -6.53 -18.57
N ASP A 46 -9.72 -5.66 -18.45
CA ASP A 46 -8.43 -5.98 -17.81
C ASP A 46 -8.41 -5.67 -16.30
N SER A 47 -9.45 -5.00 -15.78
CA SER A 47 -9.37 -4.35 -14.47
C SER A 47 -9.22 -5.32 -13.29
N TRP A 48 -9.84 -6.48 -13.34
CA TRP A 48 -9.73 -7.47 -12.25
C TRP A 48 -8.34 -8.11 -12.24
N ASP A 49 -7.79 -8.42 -13.42
CA ASP A 49 -6.42 -8.96 -13.53
C ASP A 49 -5.37 -7.94 -13.08
N GLU A 50 -5.58 -6.65 -13.38
CA GLU A 50 -4.71 -5.59 -12.87
C GLU A 50 -4.83 -5.41 -11.34
N HIS A 51 -6.00 -5.71 -10.74
CA HIS A 51 -6.15 -5.67 -9.27
C HIS A 51 -5.35 -6.78 -8.61
N GLU A 52 -5.46 -8.01 -9.11
CA GLU A 52 -4.67 -9.15 -8.64
C GLU A 52 -3.17 -8.93 -8.89
N ARG A 53 -2.79 -8.26 -9.99
CA ARG A 53 -1.40 -7.86 -10.24
C ARG A 53 -0.89 -6.85 -9.22
N LEU A 54 -1.70 -5.86 -8.83
CA LEU A 54 -1.30 -4.90 -7.79
C LEU A 54 -1.10 -5.60 -6.45
N LEU A 55 -2.02 -6.49 -6.06
CA LEU A 55 -1.87 -7.31 -4.85
C LEU A 55 -0.57 -8.13 -4.90
N MET A 56 -0.30 -8.80 -6.01
CA MET A 56 0.93 -9.59 -6.20
C MET A 56 2.19 -8.76 -5.98
N ILE A 57 2.23 -7.51 -6.48
CA ILE A 57 3.37 -6.62 -6.26
C ILE A 57 3.49 -6.23 -4.78
N GLU A 58 2.37 -5.94 -4.10
CA GLU A 58 2.37 -5.63 -2.67
C GLU A 58 2.90 -6.83 -1.85
N GLU A 59 2.44 -8.04 -2.15
CA GLU A 59 2.92 -9.27 -1.50
C GLU A 59 4.40 -9.53 -1.79
N GLU A 60 4.85 -9.39 -3.04
CA GLU A 60 6.25 -9.56 -3.44
C GLU A 60 7.18 -8.63 -2.67
N LEU A 61 6.79 -7.36 -2.49
CA LEU A 61 7.59 -6.40 -1.74
C LEU A 61 7.70 -6.80 -0.25
N VAL A 62 6.59 -7.22 0.37
CA VAL A 62 6.57 -7.62 1.79
C VAL A 62 7.36 -8.91 2.01
N GLN A 63 7.24 -9.88 1.09
CA GLN A 63 8.03 -11.12 1.09
C GLN A 63 9.52 -10.83 0.91
N THR A 64 9.88 -9.90 0.02
CA THR A 64 11.28 -9.52 -0.24
C THR A 64 11.95 -8.88 0.97
N VAL A 65 11.20 -8.14 1.78
CA VAL A 65 11.69 -7.60 3.06
C VAL A 65 11.73 -8.69 4.14
N GLY A 66 10.97 -9.79 3.99
CA GLY A 66 10.93 -10.90 4.94
C GLY A 66 9.99 -10.65 6.11
N LEU A 67 8.95 -9.83 5.94
CA LEU A 67 7.98 -9.55 6.99
C LEU A 67 6.88 -10.63 7.04
N PRO A 68 6.48 -11.12 8.23
CA PRO A 68 5.29 -11.95 8.37
C PRO A 68 4.05 -11.10 8.06
N TYR A 69 3.19 -11.59 7.16
CA TYR A 69 2.02 -10.85 6.72
C TYR A 69 0.81 -11.73 6.45
N ARG A 70 -0.35 -11.09 6.29
CA ARG A 70 -1.57 -11.69 5.75
C ARG A 70 -2.24 -10.74 4.76
N VAL A 71 -3.04 -11.31 3.86
CA VAL A 71 -3.93 -10.56 2.96
C VAL A 71 -5.34 -10.60 3.51
N VAL A 72 -6.02 -9.46 3.52
CA VAL A 72 -7.42 -9.32 3.94
C VAL A 72 -8.23 -8.80 2.76
N ASP A 73 -9.25 -9.57 2.34
CA ASP A 73 -10.30 -9.10 1.43
C ASP A 73 -11.31 -8.28 2.23
N VAL A 74 -11.38 -6.99 1.97
CA VAL A 74 -12.08 -6.03 2.82
C VAL A 74 -13.59 -6.14 2.60
N ALA A 75 -14.33 -6.30 3.69
CA ALA A 75 -15.78 -6.42 3.65
C ALA A 75 -16.45 -5.16 3.06
N ALA A 76 -17.59 -5.34 2.40
CA ALA A 76 -18.29 -4.26 1.69
C ALA A 76 -18.59 -3.01 2.55
N GLY A 77 -18.82 -3.18 3.86
CA GLY A 77 -19.06 -2.08 4.79
C GLY A 77 -17.84 -1.17 5.04
N ASP A 78 -16.64 -1.66 4.72
CA ASP A 78 -15.36 -1.02 5.04
C ASP A 78 -14.59 -0.53 3.79
N LEU A 79 -15.12 -0.74 2.57
CA LEU A 79 -14.45 -0.43 1.30
C LEU A 79 -14.22 1.08 1.03
N GLY A 80 -14.94 1.96 1.73
CA GLY A 80 -15.01 3.37 1.37
C GLY A 80 -15.77 3.59 0.05
N ALA A 81 -16.17 4.83 -0.21
CA ALA A 81 -17.07 5.15 -1.32
C ALA A 81 -16.58 4.77 -2.75
N PRO A 82 -15.27 4.87 -3.10
CA PRO A 82 -14.85 4.67 -4.49
C PRO A 82 -14.51 3.21 -4.86
N ALA A 83 -14.24 2.33 -3.90
CA ALA A 83 -13.72 0.99 -4.18
C ALA A 83 -14.87 0.00 -4.45
N ALA A 84 -14.75 -0.77 -5.53
CA ALA A 84 -15.59 -1.93 -5.80
C ALA A 84 -15.07 -3.19 -5.10
N ARG A 85 -13.74 -3.28 -4.92
CA ARG A 85 -13.05 -4.30 -4.12
C ARG A 85 -11.73 -3.73 -3.61
N LYS A 86 -11.30 -4.15 -2.42
CA LYS A 86 -10.05 -3.72 -1.78
C LYS A 86 -9.39 -4.91 -1.09
N TYR A 87 -8.08 -5.01 -1.23
CA TYR A 87 -7.25 -5.88 -0.40
C TYR A 87 -6.36 -5.02 0.48
N ASP A 88 -6.18 -5.46 1.73
CA ASP A 88 -5.20 -4.92 2.65
C ASP A 88 -4.12 -5.98 2.91
N VAL A 89 -2.85 -5.58 2.78
CA VAL A 89 -1.73 -6.38 3.25
C VAL A 89 -1.36 -5.88 4.64
N GLU A 90 -1.46 -6.78 5.61
CA GLU A 90 -1.18 -6.47 7.00
C GLU A 90 0.07 -7.21 7.46
N ALA A 91 1.04 -6.49 8.01
CA ALA A 91 2.24 -7.07 8.62
C ALA A 91 2.02 -7.34 10.12
N TRP A 92 2.75 -8.31 10.67
CA TRP A 92 2.75 -8.60 12.10
C TRP A 92 3.51 -7.53 12.90
N PHE A 93 2.91 -7.05 14.00
CA PHE A 93 3.54 -6.12 14.93
C PHE A 93 3.66 -6.78 16.31
N PRO A 94 4.84 -7.33 16.67
CA PRO A 94 5.08 -8.02 17.93
C PRO A 94 4.65 -7.21 19.17
N SER A 95 4.94 -5.91 19.22
CA SER A 95 4.60 -5.07 20.38
C SER A 95 3.09 -4.91 20.59
N GLN A 96 2.29 -5.19 19.56
CA GLN A 96 0.84 -5.05 19.58
C GLN A 96 0.11 -6.40 19.51
N GLU A 97 0.85 -7.50 19.37
CA GLU A 97 0.32 -8.86 19.22
C GLU A 97 -0.78 -8.99 18.15
N ARG A 98 -0.63 -8.26 17.04
CA ARG A 98 -1.61 -8.26 15.95
C ARG A 98 -1.02 -7.87 14.61
N TYR A 99 -1.74 -8.24 13.55
CA TYR A 99 -1.51 -7.74 12.20
C TYR A 99 -2.05 -6.32 12.05
N ARG A 100 -1.33 -5.46 11.31
CA ARG A 100 -1.75 -4.09 10.98
C ARG A 100 -1.48 -3.76 9.52
N GLU A 101 -2.40 -3.01 8.90
CA GLU A 101 -2.28 -2.52 7.51
C GLU A 101 -0.99 -1.74 7.25
N ILE A 102 -0.22 -2.22 6.27
CA ILE A 102 0.99 -1.54 5.74
C ILE A 102 0.86 -1.17 4.25
N THR A 103 0.02 -1.87 3.50
CA THR A 103 -0.37 -1.51 2.13
C THR A 103 -1.86 -1.77 1.89
N SER A 104 -2.37 -1.22 0.80
CA SER A 104 -3.72 -1.48 0.33
C SER A 104 -3.82 -1.24 -1.16
N CYS A 105 -4.56 -2.10 -1.87
CA CYS A 105 -4.89 -1.92 -3.27
C CYS A 105 -6.40 -2.02 -3.52
N SER A 106 -6.90 -1.23 -4.46
CA SER A 106 -8.33 -1.11 -4.75
C SER A 106 -8.62 -1.06 -6.25
N ASN A 107 -9.66 -1.77 -6.67
CA ASN A 107 -10.28 -1.56 -7.97
C ASN A 107 -11.47 -0.62 -7.80
N THR A 108 -11.45 0.53 -8.49
CA THR A 108 -12.53 1.52 -8.42
C THR A 108 -13.46 1.46 -9.64
N THR A 109 -13.24 0.50 -10.54
CA THR A 109 -13.91 0.41 -11.84
C THR A 109 -13.92 1.76 -12.54
N ASP A 110 -15.07 2.25 -12.98
CA ASP A 110 -15.19 3.56 -13.64
C ASP A 110 -15.57 4.71 -12.67
N PHE A 111 -15.66 4.47 -11.36
CA PHE A 111 -16.17 5.44 -10.39
C PHE A 111 -15.41 6.77 -10.42
N GLN A 112 -14.08 6.69 -10.44
CA GLN A 112 -13.21 7.86 -10.50
C GLN A 112 -13.14 8.41 -11.93
N ALA A 113 -13.01 7.53 -12.93
CA ALA A 113 -12.92 7.90 -14.33
C ALA A 113 -14.14 8.71 -14.81
N ARG A 114 -15.36 8.36 -14.37
CA ARG A 114 -16.58 9.13 -14.66
C ARG A 114 -16.53 10.54 -14.10
N ARG A 115 -16.05 10.72 -12.87
CA ARG A 115 -15.95 12.02 -12.19
C ARG A 115 -14.89 12.91 -12.81
N LEU A 116 -13.80 12.31 -13.27
CA LEU A 116 -12.66 13.00 -13.91
C LEU A 116 -12.77 13.07 -15.43
N GLN A 117 -13.84 12.52 -16.02
CA GLN A 117 -14.08 12.44 -17.47
C GLN A 117 -12.97 11.75 -18.27
N ILE A 118 -12.32 10.75 -17.67
CA ILE A 118 -11.21 10.01 -18.29
C ILE A 118 -11.78 8.89 -19.15
N ARG A 119 -11.45 8.91 -20.45
CA ARG A 119 -12.01 7.99 -21.44
C ARG A 119 -10.93 7.46 -22.37
N PHE A 120 -11.17 6.28 -22.92
CA PHE A 120 -10.45 5.75 -24.07
C PHE A 120 -11.40 5.54 -25.24
N ARG A 121 -10.86 5.42 -26.46
CA ARG A 121 -11.65 5.25 -27.68
C ARG A 121 -11.38 3.88 -28.30
N PRO A 122 -12.18 2.84 -27.97
CA PRO A 122 -12.27 1.63 -28.77
C PRO A 122 -13.00 1.87 -30.11
N ASN A 123 -13.13 0.83 -30.92
CA ASN A 123 -13.83 0.86 -32.21
C ASN A 123 -15.32 1.29 -32.08
N GLY A 124 -15.95 1.10 -30.92
CA GLY A 124 -17.36 1.44 -30.65
C GLY A 124 -17.61 2.86 -30.11
N GLY A 125 -16.59 3.72 -30.04
CA GLY A 125 -16.70 5.09 -29.53
C GLY A 125 -16.18 5.27 -28.10
N PRO A 126 -16.08 6.51 -27.59
CA PRO A 126 -15.44 6.79 -26.30
C PRO A 126 -16.18 6.18 -25.12
N GLN A 127 -15.47 5.44 -24.27
CA GLN A 127 -15.99 4.91 -23.01
C GLN A 127 -15.02 5.19 -21.84
N PRO A 128 -15.49 5.24 -20.58
CA PRO A 128 -14.62 5.40 -19.42
C PRO A 128 -13.57 4.28 -19.33
N VAL A 129 -12.38 4.64 -18.86
CA VAL A 129 -11.38 3.64 -18.42
C VAL A 129 -11.76 3.10 -17.03
N HIS A 130 -11.16 1.98 -16.63
CA HIS A 130 -11.13 1.59 -15.22
C HIS A 130 -9.87 2.13 -14.54
N THR A 131 -9.99 2.47 -13.26
CA THR A 131 -8.90 2.99 -12.43
C THR A 131 -8.65 2.12 -11.21
N LEU A 132 -7.37 1.86 -10.95
CA LEU A 132 -6.91 1.12 -9.79
C LEU A 132 -5.75 1.85 -9.13
N ASN A 133 -5.59 1.62 -7.83
CA ASN A 133 -4.45 2.12 -7.07
C ASN A 133 -3.98 1.07 -6.06
N GLY A 134 -2.70 1.13 -5.70
CA GLY A 134 -2.06 0.25 -4.73
C GLY A 134 -0.95 0.98 -3.99
N THR A 135 -0.67 0.60 -2.75
CA THR A 135 0.41 1.19 -1.96
C THR A 135 1.63 0.29 -2.07
N ALA A 136 2.71 0.74 -2.72
CA ALA A 136 3.94 -0.06 -2.79
C ALA A 136 4.71 -0.01 -1.46
N ALA A 137 4.89 1.18 -0.90
CA ALA A 137 5.62 1.36 0.36
C ALA A 137 5.18 2.64 1.07
N THR A 138 5.25 2.62 2.40
CA THR A 138 5.06 3.79 3.27
C THR A 138 6.06 3.76 4.43
N ASP A 139 6.22 4.86 5.14
CA ASP A 139 7.04 4.94 6.35
C ASP A 139 6.65 3.91 7.43
N ARG A 140 5.41 3.39 7.42
CA ARG A 140 4.98 2.33 8.34
C ARG A 140 5.78 1.04 8.20
N TRP A 141 6.37 0.80 7.04
CA TRP A 141 7.24 -0.35 6.81
C TRP A 141 8.45 -0.33 7.76
N LEU A 142 8.98 0.87 8.06
CA LEU A 142 10.08 1.00 9.01
C LEU A 142 9.70 0.46 10.38
N LEU A 143 8.47 0.69 10.86
CA LEU A 143 8.01 0.16 12.15
C LEU A 143 7.96 -1.37 12.13
N ALA A 144 7.45 -1.96 11.04
CA ALA A 144 7.40 -3.41 10.90
C ALA A 144 8.81 -4.01 10.87
N VAL A 145 9.76 -3.38 10.18
CA VAL A 145 11.16 -3.80 10.14
C VAL A 145 11.81 -3.67 11.52
N LEU A 146 11.68 -2.52 12.18
CA LEU A 146 12.25 -2.30 13.51
C LEU A 146 11.73 -3.32 14.54
N GLU A 147 10.44 -3.66 14.50
CA GLU A 147 9.86 -4.59 15.48
C GLU A 147 10.16 -6.07 15.18
N ASN A 148 10.18 -6.49 13.91
CA ASN A 148 10.38 -7.90 13.56
C ASN A 148 11.85 -8.32 13.49
N PHE A 149 12.77 -7.36 13.33
CA PHE A 149 14.20 -7.63 13.21
C PHE A 149 15.04 -7.09 14.39
N GLN A 150 14.39 -6.72 15.51
CA GLN A 150 15.10 -6.35 16.73
C GLN A 150 15.80 -7.54 17.39
N ARG A 151 16.92 -7.27 18.06
CA ARG A 151 17.70 -8.21 18.86
C ARG A 151 17.61 -7.84 20.34
N GLU A 152 17.99 -8.77 21.22
CA GLU A 152 17.95 -8.57 22.68
C GLU A 152 18.80 -7.39 23.16
N ASP A 153 19.88 -7.05 22.45
CA ASP A 153 20.75 -5.91 22.76
C ASP A 153 20.21 -4.56 22.27
N GLY A 154 19.01 -4.53 21.70
CA GLY A 154 18.34 -3.34 21.16
C GLY A 154 18.82 -2.93 19.77
N SER A 155 19.75 -3.66 19.15
CA SER A 155 20.08 -3.48 17.74
C SER A 155 18.98 -4.05 16.84
N VAL A 156 18.93 -3.58 15.59
CA VAL A 156 18.02 -4.08 14.56
C VAL A 156 18.84 -4.57 13.38
N GLU A 157 18.64 -5.83 13.01
CA GLU A 157 19.19 -6.39 11.78
C GLU A 157 18.41 -5.85 10.57
N VAL A 158 19.10 -5.28 9.59
CA VAL A 158 18.41 -4.74 8.42
C VAL A 158 18.26 -5.84 7.37
N PRO A 159 17.07 -6.04 6.77
CA PRO A 159 16.87 -7.03 5.71
C PRO A 159 17.87 -6.87 4.56
N ALA A 160 18.40 -7.99 4.06
CA ALA A 160 19.42 -8.00 3.00
C ALA A 160 18.97 -7.23 1.74
N SER A 161 17.69 -7.34 1.38
CA SER A 161 17.09 -6.59 0.26
C SER A 161 17.20 -5.07 0.42
N LEU A 162 17.16 -4.54 1.64
CA LEU A 162 17.36 -3.11 1.90
C LEU A 162 18.85 -2.72 1.89
N GLN A 163 19.74 -3.64 2.29
CA GLN A 163 21.19 -3.42 2.24
C GLN A 163 21.70 -3.25 0.80
N GLU A 164 21.11 -3.99 -0.16
CA GLU A 164 21.38 -3.85 -1.60
C GLU A 164 21.09 -2.42 -2.11
N HIS A 165 20.24 -1.68 -1.41
CA HIS A 165 19.88 -0.29 -1.70
C HIS A 165 20.60 0.74 -0.82
N GLY A 166 21.63 0.32 -0.07
CA GLY A 166 22.51 1.21 0.70
C GLY A 166 22.11 1.38 2.17
N ALA A 167 21.16 0.60 2.69
CA ALA A 167 20.89 0.56 4.12
C ALA A 167 22.09 -0.10 4.87
N PRO A 168 22.38 0.32 6.12
CA PRO A 168 23.41 -0.35 6.92
C PRO A 168 22.98 -1.80 7.20
N ALA A 169 23.94 -2.70 7.46
CA ALA A 169 23.61 -4.08 7.84
C ALA A 169 22.87 -4.18 9.19
N GLU A 170 23.08 -3.18 10.06
CA GLU A 170 22.54 -3.14 11.41
C GLU A 170 22.32 -1.68 11.83
N ILE A 171 21.24 -1.43 12.55
CA ILE A 171 20.97 -0.18 13.25
C ILE A 171 21.21 -0.42 14.73
N ARG A 172 22.08 0.38 15.36
CA ARG A 172 22.41 0.26 16.79
C ARG A 172 21.83 1.42 17.58
N PRO A 173 21.45 1.23 18.86
CA PRO A 173 21.15 2.33 19.75
C PRO A 173 22.33 3.31 19.83
N THR A 174 22.04 4.60 19.77
CA THR A 174 23.03 5.69 19.91
C THR A 174 23.28 6.05 21.36
#